data_AF-A0A382RQF2-F1
#
_entry.id   AF-A0A382RQF2-F1
#
_cell.length_a   1.000
_cell.length_b   1.000
_cell.length_c   1.000
_cell.angle_alpha   90.00
_cell.angle_beta   90.00
_cell.angle_gamma   90.00
#
_symmetry.space_group_name_H-M   'P 1'
#
loop_
_entity.id
_entity.type
_entity.pdbx_description
1 polymer ?
#
loop_
_entity_poly.entity_id
_entity_poly.type
_entity_poly.pdbx_seq_one_letter_code
_entity_poly.pdbx_strand_id
1 'polypeptide(L)'
;MDFFSTHISDKAIRSVNDVLKSGFVSAGNVAKNFEDALERELGLINPISVNSGTSALHLGLAVANITPGDEVILPAQTFIATGLAVLMQGAVPVFADIQYDTGNIDPVSIRNKITERTKLIIAVHWGGYPCDMDEINNIANEFNLIVMEDAAHALGAKYQDKPIGSISNFTAFSFQAIKHLTTGDGGALCCMNNIDYFEAKKKRWFGIDRENSKPSELGERVFDIDKVGYKYHMNDVSAAMGLGNLQNFSSQLFRIQQIADIYRAELEDVDGLQLLDYKKDRK
;
A
#
# COMPACT_ATOMS: atom_id res chain seq x y z
N MET A 1 -12.97 -19.48 19.15
CA MET A 1 -12.85 -19.55 17.69
C MET A 1 -11.94 -18.39 17.32
N ASP A 2 -10.74 -18.70 16.84
CA ASP A 2 -9.78 -17.65 16.50
C ASP A 2 -10.17 -17.08 15.14
N PHE A 3 -10.41 -15.77 15.07
CA PHE A 3 -10.89 -15.10 13.86
C PHE A 3 -9.79 -14.98 12.79
N PHE A 4 -8.53 -15.08 13.19
CA PHE A 4 -7.36 -15.00 12.30
C PHE A 4 -6.27 -15.96 12.77
N SER A 5 -5.59 -16.57 11.79
CA SER A 5 -4.36 -17.32 12.00
C SER A 5 -3.38 -16.92 10.91
N THR A 6 -2.25 -16.36 11.31
CA THR A 6 -1.22 -15.89 10.38
C THR A 6 -0.46 -17.08 9.79
N HIS A 7 -0.46 -17.20 8.47
CA HIS A 7 0.37 -18.19 7.79
C HIS A 7 1.82 -17.72 7.73
N ILE A 8 2.74 -18.54 8.26
CA ILE A 8 4.18 -18.36 8.14
C ILE A 8 4.75 -19.59 7.46
N SER A 9 5.43 -19.43 6.32
CA SER A 9 6.01 -20.56 5.61
C SER A 9 7.31 -21.05 6.27
N ASP A 10 7.63 -22.33 6.11
CA ASP A 10 8.92 -22.88 6.56
C ASP A 10 10.12 -22.13 5.95
N LYS A 11 9.95 -21.62 4.72
CA LYS A 11 10.96 -20.80 4.07
C LYS A 11 11.13 -19.46 4.76
N ALA A 12 10.04 -18.80 5.15
CA ALA A 12 10.12 -17.57 5.94
C ALA A 12 10.88 -17.78 7.25
N ILE A 13 10.60 -18.87 7.97
CA ILE A 13 11.30 -19.22 9.22
C ILE A 13 12.80 -19.39 8.97
N ARG A 14 13.18 -20.17 7.94
CA ARG A 14 14.59 -20.40 7.59
C ARG A 14 15.29 -19.10 7.17
N SER A 15 14.68 -18.33 6.27
CA SER A 15 15.27 -17.07 5.78
C SER A 15 15.44 -16.04 6.88
N VAL A 16 14.50 -15.93 7.82
CA VAL A 16 14.65 -15.08 9.01
C VAL A 16 15.83 -15.54 9.87
N ASN A 17 15.96 -16.85 10.12
CA ASN A 17 17.08 -17.40 10.88
C ASN A 17 18.44 -17.11 10.22
N ASP A 18 18.51 -17.19 8.89
CA ASP A 18 19.73 -16.90 8.14
C ASP A 18 20.13 -15.41 8.26
N VAL A 19 19.16 -14.49 8.19
CA VAL A 19 19.41 -13.05 8.43
C VAL A 19 19.90 -12.81 9.85
N LEU A 20 19.25 -13.41 10.85
CA LEU A 20 19.67 -13.27 12.26
C LEU A 20 21.11 -13.77 12.47
N LYS A 21 21.48 -14.92 11.89
CA LYS A 21 22.84 -15.46 11.96
C LYS A 21 23.89 -14.60 11.23
N SER A 22 23.48 -13.87 10.20
CA SER A 22 24.39 -13.02 9.43
C SER A 22 24.84 -11.76 10.17
N GLY A 23 24.06 -11.29 11.16
CA GLY A 23 24.26 -10.02 11.86
C GLY A 23 23.78 -8.77 11.10
N PHE A 24 23.40 -8.89 9.82
CA PHE A 24 22.86 -7.79 9.01
C PHE A 24 21.33 -7.70 9.13
N VAL A 25 20.86 -7.26 10.30
CA VAL A 25 19.43 -7.29 10.65
C VAL A 25 18.62 -6.05 10.24
N SER A 26 19.29 -4.94 9.91
CA SER A 26 18.65 -3.69 9.44
C SER A 26 18.34 -3.75 7.93
N ALA A 27 17.96 -2.64 7.30
CA ALA A 27 17.78 -2.62 5.84
C ALA A 27 19.09 -2.91 5.10
N GLY A 28 19.05 -3.88 4.20
CA GLY A 28 20.15 -4.30 3.35
C GLY A 28 19.64 -4.94 2.06
N ASN A 29 20.37 -5.95 1.59
CA ASN A 29 20.10 -6.61 0.31
C ASN A 29 18.79 -7.42 0.34
N VAL A 30 18.37 -7.92 1.51
CA VAL A 30 17.15 -8.73 1.59
C VAL A 30 15.91 -7.87 1.38
N ALA A 31 15.88 -6.65 1.95
CA ALA A 31 14.84 -5.67 1.66
C ALA A 31 14.77 -5.33 0.17
N LYS A 32 15.92 -5.16 -0.51
CA LYS A 32 15.94 -4.91 -1.95
C LYS A 32 15.42 -6.11 -2.76
N ASN A 33 15.86 -7.32 -2.41
CA ASN A 33 15.36 -8.54 -3.05
C ASN A 33 13.84 -8.71 -2.87
N PHE A 34 13.29 -8.28 -1.74
CA PHE A 34 11.85 -8.30 -1.50
C PHE A 34 11.11 -7.32 -2.41
N GLU A 35 11.62 -6.08 -2.56
CA GLU A 35 11.09 -5.11 -3.52
C GLU A 35 11.10 -5.67 -4.96
N ASP A 36 12.22 -6.26 -5.38
CA ASP A 36 12.35 -6.85 -6.73
C ASP A 36 11.40 -8.05 -6.93
N ALA A 37 11.14 -8.81 -5.88
CA ALA A 37 10.19 -9.92 -5.92
C ALA A 37 8.74 -9.44 -6.00
N LEU A 38 8.38 -8.35 -5.31
CA LEU A 38 7.06 -7.73 -5.42
C LEU A 38 6.77 -7.25 -6.85
N GLU A 39 7.76 -6.62 -7.49
CA GLU A 39 7.66 -6.22 -8.90
C GLU A 39 7.52 -7.44 -9.83
N ARG A 40 8.43 -8.41 -9.72
CA ARG A 40 8.47 -9.59 -10.61
C ARG A 40 7.25 -10.50 -10.47
N GLU A 41 6.80 -10.75 -9.23
CA GLU A 41 5.80 -11.80 -8.95
C GLU A 41 4.37 -11.26 -8.90
N LEU A 42 4.19 -9.98 -8.55
CA LEU A 42 2.86 -9.36 -8.42
C LEU A 42 2.62 -8.24 -9.45
N GLY A 43 3.64 -7.85 -10.22
CA GLY A 43 3.52 -6.79 -11.22
C GLY A 43 3.39 -5.38 -10.61
N LEU A 44 3.86 -5.20 -9.38
CA LEU A 44 3.85 -3.89 -8.72
C LEU A 44 4.86 -2.95 -9.38
N ILE A 45 4.51 -1.67 -9.56
CA ILE A 45 5.41 -0.68 -10.17
C ILE A 45 6.24 0.02 -9.10
N ASN A 46 7.56 -0.05 -9.24
CA ASN A 46 8.54 0.65 -8.39
C ASN A 46 8.25 0.52 -6.87
N PRO A 47 8.11 -0.71 -6.33
CA PRO A 47 7.77 -0.88 -4.92
C PRO A 47 8.92 -0.45 -4.00
N ILE A 48 8.59 0.28 -2.95
CA ILE A 48 9.50 0.71 -1.89
C ILE A 48 9.00 0.15 -0.56
N SER A 49 9.75 -0.80 0.01
CA SER A 49 9.39 -1.45 1.27
C SER A 49 9.54 -0.51 2.47
N VAL A 50 8.56 -0.50 3.37
CA VAL A 50 8.53 0.32 4.58
C VAL A 50 8.11 -0.50 5.80
N ASN A 51 8.28 0.06 6.99
CA ASN A 51 8.01 -0.61 8.26
C ASN A 51 6.52 -0.77 8.59
N SER A 52 5.59 -0.10 7.89
CA SER A 52 4.15 -0.29 8.06
C SER A 52 3.36 0.25 6.87
N GLY A 53 2.11 -0.19 6.71
CA GLY A 53 1.17 0.40 5.74
C GLY A 53 0.87 1.87 6.02
N THR A 54 0.79 2.27 7.29
CA THR A 54 0.62 3.68 7.68
C THR A 54 1.80 4.55 7.23
N SER A 55 3.03 4.02 7.35
CA SER A 55 4.22 4.70 6.85
C SER A 55 4.22 4.81 5.32
N ALA A 56 3.65 3.82 4.61
CA ALA A 56 3.50 3.88 3.15
C ALA A 56 2.54 5.00 2.74
N LEU A 57 1.36 5.07 3.38
CA LEU A 57 0.38 6.14 3.15
C LEU A 57 0.98 7.52 3.41
N HIS A 58 1.63 7.70 4.56
CA HIS A 58 2.24 8.99 4.91
C HIS A 58 3.41 9.34 3.97
N LEU A 59 4.24 8.37 3.59
CA LEU A 59 5.30 8.58 2.61
C LEU A 59 4.74 9.02 1.25
N GLY A 60 3.64 8.40 0.79
CA GLY A 60 2.95 8.78 -0.44
C GLY A 60 2.49 10.24 -0.41
N LEU A 61 1.85 10.67 0.68
CA LEU A 61 1.46 12.08 0.87
C LEU A 61 2.65 13.04 0.87
N ALA A 62 3.75 12.67 1.54
CA ALA A 62 4.95 13.48 1.61
C ALA A 62 5.70 13.59 0.26
N VAL A 63 5.58 12.58 -0.61
CA VAL A 63 6.17 12.56 -1.96
C VAL A 63 5.28 13.30 -2.95
N ALA A 64 3.95 13.19 -2.79
CA ALA A 64 2.95 13.99 -3.48
C ALA A 64 3.01 15.49 -3.14
N ASN A 65 3.93 15.91 -2.27
CA ASN A 65 4.11 17.29 -1.78
C ASN A 65 2.83 17.89 -1.19
N ILE A 66 2.03 17.06 -0.50
CA ILE A 66 0.88 17.55 0.27
C ILE A 66 1.40 18.40 1.44
N THR A 67 0.76 19.54 1.67
CA THR A 67 1.17 20.53 2.67
C THR A 67 0.03 20.86 3.63
N PRO A 68 0.33 21.50 4.79
CA PRO A 68 -0.72 21.89 5.72
C PRO A 68 -1.80 22.76 5.09
N GLY A 69 -3.06 22.38 5.31
CA GLY A 69 -4.22 23.07 4.75
C GLY A 69 -4.71 22.54 3.40
N ASP A 70 -3.92 21.71 2.70
CA ASP A 70 -4.41 20.97 1.54
C ASP A 70 -5.53 19.99 1.96
N GLU A 71 -6.51 19.79 1.09
CA GLU A 71 -7.59 18.84 1.31
C GLU A 71 -7.30 17.52 0.61
N VAL A 72 -7.50 16.43 1.34
CA VAL A 72 -7.36 15.06 0.85
C VAL A 72 -8.71 14.35 1.00
N ILE A 73 -9.30 13.96 -0.13
CA ILE A 73 -10.58 13.24 -0.14
C ILE A 73 -10.33 11.76 0.13
N LEU A 74 -11.12 11.16 1.02
CA LEU A 74 -11.04 9.74 1.38
C LEU A 74 -12.41 9.22 1.86
N PRO A 75 -12.67 7.90 1.86
CA PRO A 75 -13.95 7.40 2.35
C PRO A 75 -14.06 7.51 3.87
N ALA A 76 -15.28 7.75 4.38
CA ALA A 76 -15.56 7.62 5.80
C ALA A 76 -15.45 6.16 6.29
N GLN A 77 -15.81 5.20 5.42
CA GLN A 77 -15.66 3.78 5.68
C GLN A 77 -14.25 3.31 5.33
N THR A 78 -13.33 3.42 6.28
CA THR A 78 -11.95 2.93 6.16
C THR A 78 -11.36 2.59 7.53
N PHE A 79 -10.16 2.01 7.55
CA PHE A 79 -9.37 1.92 8.76
C PHE A 79 -8.75 3.29 9.11
N ILE A 80 -8.68 3.59 10.41
CA ILE A 80 -8.27 4.90 10.94
C ILE A 80 -6.90 5.39 10.42
N ALA A 81 -5.99 4.47 10.06
CA ALA A 81 -4.66 4.81 9.55
C ALA A 81 -4.71 5.68 8.27
N THR A 82 -5.71 5.50 7.40
CA THR A 82 -5.85 6.29 6.16
C THR A 82 -6.02 7.77 6.48
N GLY A 83 -6.94 8.11 7.38
CA GLY A 83 -7.16 9.50 7.82
C GLY A 83 -6.03 10.04 8.69
N LEU A 84 -5.45 9.20 9.56
CA LEU A 84 -4.30 9.63 10.39
C LEU A 84 -3.09 9.99 9.55
N ALA A 85 -2.82 9.28 8.44
CA ALA A 85 -1.73 9.65 7.54
C ALA A 85 -1.90 11.06 6.95
N VAL A 86 -3.14 11.44 6.62
CA VAL A 86 -3.48 12.82 6.17
C VAL A 86 -3.17 13.83 7.27
N LEU A 87 -3.59 13.55 8.51
CA LEU A 87 -3.34 14.42 9.65
C LEU A 87 -1.85 14.52 10.02
N MET A 88 -1.09 13.43 9.90
CA MET A 88 0.36 13.41 10.12
C MET A 88 1.10 14.37 9.16
N GLN A 89 0.57 14.55 7.95
CA GLN A 89 1.08 15.50 6.96
C GLN A 89 0.59 16.95 7.20
N GLY A 90 -0.29 17.17 8.18
CA GLY A 90 -0.91 18.47 8.48
C GLY A 90 -2.05 18.85 7.54
N ALA A 91 -2.44 17.96 6.63
CA ALA A 91 -3.52 18.18 5.67
C ALA A 91 -4.90 17.93 6.31
N VAL A 92 -5.96 18.31 5.58
CA VAL A 92 -7.35 18.23 6.03
C VAL A 92 -8.04 17.03 5.37
N PRO A 93 -8.45 15.99 6.13
CA PRO A 93 -9.25 14.91 5.58
C PRO A 93 -10.66 15.40 5.23
N VAL A 94 -11.10 15.14 4.00
CA VAL A 94 -12.45 15.44 3.51
C VAL A 94 -13.16 14.13 3.19
N PHE A 95 -14.18 13.79 3.97
CA PHE A 95 -14.88 12.53 3.79
C PHE A 95 -15.88 12.57 2.62
N ALA A 96 -15.68 11.66 1.67
CA ALA A 96 -16.68 11.29 0.68
C ALA A 96 -17.42 10.03 1.14
N ASP A 97 -18.67 9.91 0.71
CA ASP A 97 -19.50 8.74 1.01
C ASP A 97 -19.10 7.54 0.13
N ILE A 98 -19.62 6.37 0.48
CA ILE A 98 -19.39 5.11 -0.23
C ILE A 98 -20.60 4.72 -1.09
N GLN A 99 -20.36 3.86 -2.07
CA GLN A 99 -21.44 3.10 -2.71
C GLN A 99 -21.86 1.98 -1.75
N TYR A 100 -23.15 1.92 -1.43
CA TYR A 100 -23.69 0.97 -0.45
C TYR A 100 -23.48 -0.50 -0.84
N ASP A 101 -23.53 -0.79 -2.13
CA ASP A 101 -23.42 -2.13 -2.72
C ASP A 101 -22.00 -2.68 -2.74
N THR A 102 -20.97 -1.83 -2.80
CA THR A 102 -19.56 -2.28 -2.84
C THR A 102 -18.79 -1.97 -1.55
N GLY A 103 -19.23 -0.98 -0.78
CA GLY A 103 -18.49 -0.45 0.37
C GLY A 103 -17.30 0.46 0.00
N ASN A 104 -17.03 0.66 -1.30
CA ASN A 104 -15.95 1.50 -1.79
C ASN A 104 -16.41 2.96 -1.97
N ILE A 105 -15.45 3.89 -1.97
CA ILE A 105 -15.71 5.32 -2.16
C ILE A 105 -16.48 5.60 -3.45
N ASP A 106 -17.53 6.43 -3.37
CA ASP A 106 -18.37 6.77 -4.52
C ASP A 106 -17.73 7.89 -5.38
N PRO A 107 -17.47 7.66 -6.68
CA PRO A 107 -16.99 8.69 -7.60
C PRO A 107 -17.87 9.94 -7.65
N VAL A 108 -19.20 9.80 -7.52
CA VAL A 108 -20.11 10.96 -7.51
C VAL A 108 -19.91 11.77 -6.23
N SER A 109 -19.85 11.10 -5.07
CA SER A 109 -19.51 11.78 -3.82
C SER A 109 -18.13 12.43 -3.85
N ILE A 110 -17.11 11.82 -4.46
CA ILE A 110 -15.78 12.45 -4.63
C ILE A 110 -15.94 13.79 -5.35
N ARG A 111 -16.59 13.78 -6.53
CA ARG A 111 -16.77 14.98 -7.35
C ARG A 111 -17.47 16.11 -6.58
N ASN A 112 -18.46 15.78 -5.76
CA ASN A 112 -19.19 16.74 -4.95
C ASN A 112 -18.40 17.33 -3.76
N LYS A 113 -17.27 16.72 -3.38
CA LYS A 113 -16.41 17.17 -2.28
C LYS A 113 -15.19 17.96 -2.73
N ILE A 114 -14.93 18.03 -4.03
CA ILE A 114 -13.78 18.77 -4.57
C ILE A 114 -13.96 20.26 -4.31
N THR A 115 -12.89 20.89 -3.84
CA THR A 115 -12.74 22.33 -3.69
C THR A 115 -11.40 22.78 -4.30
N GLU A 116 -11.14 24.08 -4.34
CA GLU A 116 -9.85 24.63 -4.78
C GLU A 116 -8.65 24.16 -3.92
N ARG A 117 -8.92 23.72 -2.68
CA ARG A 117 -7.91 23.18 -1.76
C ARG A 117 -7.66 21.68 -1.97
N THR A 118 -8.51 20.98 -2.71
CA THR A 118 -8.33 19.55 -2.94
C THR A 118 -7.07 19.30 -3.77
N LYS A 119 -6.21 18.39 -3.29
CA LYS A 119 -4.97 17.99 -4.00
C LYS A 119 -4.89 16.50 -4.29
N LEU A 120 -5.54 15.67 -3.47
CA LEU A 120 -5.37 14.23 -3.56
C LEU A 120 -6.65 13.48 -3.17
N ILE A 121 -6.88 12.36 -3.84
CA ILE A 121 -7.92 11.38 -3.51
C ILE A 121 -7.24 10.11 -3.02
N ILE A 122 -7.66 9.60 -1.86
CA ILE A 122 -7.27 8.27 -1.37
C ILE A 122 -8.43 7.31 -1.60
N ALA A 123 -8.23 6.36 -2.52
CA ALA A 123 -9.19 5.28 -2.79
C ALA A 123 -8.80 4.04 -1.97
N VAL A 124 -9.67 3.62 -1.05
CA VAL A 124 -9.44 2.43 -0.22
C VAL A 124 -10.12 1.25 -0.87
N HIS A 125 -9.37 0.21 -1.23
CA HIS A 125 -9.92 -1.04 -1.76
C HIS A 125 -10.48 -1.88 -0.61
N TRP A 126 -11.69 -1.53 -0.19
CA TRP A 126 -12.30 -2.06 1.01
C TRP A 126 -12.56 -3.56 0.88
N GLY A 127 -12.25 -4.32 1.93
CA GLY A 127 -12.30 -5.79 1.90
C GLY A 127 -11.37 -6.46 0.87
N GLY A 128 -10.47 -5.71 0.21
CA GLY A 128 -9.63 -6.22 -0.87
C GLY A 128 -10.26 -6.11 -2.26
N TYR A 129 -11.48 -5.61 -2.36
CA TYR A 129 -12.21 -5.42 -3.62
C TYR A 129 -11.83 -4.07 -4.27
N PRO A 130 -11.30 -4.06 -5.51
CA PRO A 130 -10.84 -2.81 -6.14
C PRO A 130 -11.94 -1.78 -6.38
N CYS A 131 -11.58 -0.50 -6.23
CA CYS A 131 -12.48 0.63 -6.49
C CYS A 131 -12.74 0.81 -8.00
N ASP A 132 -13.71 1.65 -8.34
CA ASP A 132 -13.99 2.12 -9.70
C ASP A 132 -12.86 3.04 -10.20
N MET A 133 -11.70 2.45 -10.51
CA MET A 133 -10.45 3.18 -10.70
C MET A 133 -10.43 4.02 -11.97
N ASP A 134 -11.13 3.64 -13.04
CA ASP A 134 -11.20 4.48 -14.24
C ASP A 134 -11.97 5.75 -13.94
N GLU A 135 -13.11 5.65 -13.25
CA GLU A 135 -13.95 6.78 -12.86
C GLU A 135 -13.19 7.73 -11.92
N ILE A 136 -12.50 7.18 -10.91
CA ILE A 136 -11.70 7.98 -9.98
C ILE A 136 -10.54 8.68 -10.70
N ASN A 137 -9.80 7.98 -11.55
CA ASN A 137 -8.71 8.58 -12.32
C ASN A 137 -9.20 9.62 -13.34
N ASN A 138 -10.36 9.41 -13.95
CA ASN A 138 -10.97 10.39 -14.86
C ASN A 138 -11.33 11.69 -14.11
N ILE A 139 -11.91 11.58 -12.91
CA ILE A 139 -12.15 12.74 -12.05
C ILE A 139 -10.83 13.42 -11.69
N ALA A 140 -9.82 12.66 -11.25
CA ALA A 140 -8.53 13.21 -10.88
C ALA A 140 -7.86 13.96 -12.05
N ASN A 141 -7.93 13.42 -13.26
CA ASN A 141 -7.42 14.07 -14.47
C ASN A 141 -8.17 15.37 -14.81
N GLU A 142 -9.51 15.38 -14.70
CA GLU A 142 -10.34 16.57 -14.95
C GLU A 142 -9.99 17.73 -14.00
N PHE A 143 -9.69 17.41 -12.73
CA PHE A 143 -9.42 18.41 -11.69
C PHE A 143 -7.92 18.56 -11.35
N ASN A 144 -7.02 17.90 -12.11
CA ASN A 144 -5.58 17.89 -11.86
C ASN A 144 -5.21 17.50 -10.41
N LEU A 145 -5.80 16.40 -9.94
CA LEU A 145 -5.59 15.81 -8.62
C LEU A 145 -4.69 14.58 -8.71
N ILE A 146 -4.04 14.25 -7.60
CA ILE A 146 -3.27 13.01 -7.45
C ILE A 146 -4.20 11.91 -6.92
N VAL A 147 -4.01 10.67 -7.37
CA VAL A 147 -4.69 9.50 -6.81
C VAL A 147 -3.70 8.62 -6.07
N MET A 148 -4.04 8.30 -4.81
CA MET A 148 -3.35 7.29 -4.03
C MET A 148 -4.31 6.14 -3.70
N GLU A 149 -3.91 4.92 -3.97
CA GLU A 149 -4.65 3.73 -3.56
C GLU A 149 -4.20 3.30 -2.16
N ASP A 150 -5.13 3.18 -1.20
CA ASP A 150 -4.91 2.41 0.02
C ASP A 150 -5.29 0.95 -0.27
N ALA A 151 -4.26 0.18 -0.60
CA ALA A 151 -4.33 -1.23 -0.96
C ALA A 151 -3.91 -2.13 0.21
N ALA A 152 -4.08 -1.69 1.46
CA ALA A 152 -3.76 -2.49 2.64
C ALA A 152 -4.45 -3.87 2.64
N HIS A 153 -5.59 -4.00 1.94
CA HIS A 153 -6.34 -5.25 1.79
C HIS A 153 -6.24 -5.87 0.39
N ALA A 154 -5.65 -5.19 -0.59
CA ALA A 154 -5.80 -5.54 -2.02
C ALA A 154 -4.50 -6.00 -2.68
N LEU A 155 -3.52 -6.48 -1.90
CA LEU A 155 -2.33 -7.11 -2.48
C LEU A 155 -2.75 -8.33 -3.31
N GLY A 156 -2.32 -8.38 -4.58
CA GLY A 156 -2.66 -9.44 -5.52
C GLY A 156 -3.99 -9.26 -6.26
N ALA A 157 -4.79 -8.26 -5.89
CA ALA A 157 -6.02 -7.92 -6.60
C ALA A 157 -5.72 -7.26 -7.96
N LYS A 158 -6.70 -7.28 -8.87
CA LYS A 158 -6.60 -6.69 -10.20
C LYS A 158 -7.85 -5.90 -10.56
N TYR A 159 -7.65 -4.80 -11.29
CA TYR A 159 -8.71 -4.03 -11.93
C TYR A 159 -8.42 -3.96 -13.43
N GLN A 160 -9.36 -4.44 -14.25
CA GLN A 160 -9.23 -4.58 -15.70
C GLN A 160 -7.90 -5.22 -16.12
N ASP A 161 -7.62 -6.38 -15.53
CA ASP A 161 -6.39 -7.18 -15.69
C ASP A 161 -5.07 -6.50 -15.24
N LYS A 162 -5.11 -5.24 -14.81
CA LYS A 162 -3.96 -4.54 -14.24
C LYS A 162 -3.84 -4.82 -12.74
N PRO A 163 -2.65 -5.16 -12.23
CA PRO A 163 -2.42 -5.28 -10.80
C PRO A 163 -2.72 -3.97 -10.06
N ILE A 164 -3.39 -4.06 -8.92
CA ILE A 164 -3.40 -2.96 -7.95
C ILE A 164 -1.94 -2.68 -7.55
N GLY A 165 -1.53 -1.41 -7.57
CA GLY A 165 -0.10 -1.03 -7.51
C GLY A 165 0.52 -0.67 -8.86
N SER A 166 -0.26 -0.68 -9.94
CA SER A 166 0.17 -0.32 -11.29
C SER A 166 -0.81 0.62 -12.03
N ILE A 167 -1.72 1.27 -11.29
CA ILE A 167 -2.84 2.03 -11.87
C ILE A 167 -2.75 3.52 -11.54
N SER A 168 -2.57 3.88 -10.27
CA SER A 168 -2.58 5.30 -9.82
C SER A 168 -1.18 5.86 -9.56
N ASN A 169 -1.08 7.15 -9.24
CA ASN A 169 0.21 7.80 -8.93
C ASN A 169 0.96 7.07 -7.80
N PHE A 170 0.22 6.70 -6.75
CA PHE A 170 0.74 6.02 -5.58
C PHE A 170 -0.17 4.85 -5.18
N THR A 171 0.43 3.79 -4.62
CA THR A 171 -0.34 2.72 -3.97
C THR A 171 0.37 2.27 -2.70
N ALA A 172 -0.34 2.31 -1.58
CA ALA A 172 0.16 1.89 -0.28
C ALA A 172 -0.34 0.49 0.09
N PHE A 173 0.58 -0.43 0.38
CA PHE A 173 0.29 -1.78 0.86
C PHE A 173 0.65 -1.94 2.33
N SER A 174 -0.02 -2.88 3.00
CA SER A 174 0.29 -3.31 4.35
C SER A 174 0.68 -4.78 4.36
N PHE A 175 1.73 -5.11 5.12
CA PHE A 175 2.18 -6.48 5.40
C PHE A 175 2.12 -6.81 6.89
N GLN A 176 1.17 -6.18 7.60
CA GLN A 176 0.93 -6.45 9.01
C GLN A 176 0.46 -7.91 9.21
N ALA A 177 0.60 -8.45 10.42
CA ALA A 177 0.30 -9.83 10.83
C ALA A 177 -0.98 -10.46 10.22
N ILE A 178 -2.07 -9.71 10.03
CA ILE A 178 -3.35 -10.25 9.52
C ILE A 178 -3.59 -10.00 8.02
N LYS A 179 -2.61 -9.49 7.27
CA LYS A 179 -2.76 -9.23 5.82
C LYS A 179 -2.47 -10.49 5.00
N HIS A 180 -2.89 -10.48 3.72
CA HIS A 180 -2.71 -11.58 2.76
C HIS A 180 -1.25 -12.07 2.66
N LEU A 181 -0.31 -11.13 2.74
CA LEU A 181 1.12 -11.38 2.91
C LEU A 181 1.57 -10.66 4.18
N THR A 182 2.32 -11.34 5.05
CA THR A 182 2.84 -10.74 6.28
C THR A 182 4.36 -10.72 6.34
N THR A 183 4.88 -9.68 6.99
CA THR A 183 6.26 -9.52 7.44
C THR A 183 6.35 -9.27 8.95
N GLY A 184 5.30 -9.65 9.70
CA GLY A 184 5.05 -9.24 11.08
C GLY A 184 4.43 -7.85 11.13
N ASP A 185 5.27 -6.84 10.89
CA ASP A 185 4.87 -5.48 10.54
C ASP A 185 5.62 -5.05 9.26
N GLY A 186 4.94 -4.30 8.41
CA GLY A 186 5.51 -3.86 7.15
C GLY A 186 4.49 -3.20 6.22
N GLY A 187 5.00 -2.66 5.13
CA GLY A 187 4.22 -2.14 4.02
C GLY A 187 5.10 -1.88 2.80
N ALA A 188 4.49 -1.37 1.74
CA ALA A 188 5.20 -0.87 0.58
C ALA A 188 4.48 0.33 -0.01
N LEU A 189 5.22 1.27 -0.58
CA LEU A 189 4.69 2.32 -1.45
C LEU A 189 5.12 2.01 -2.89
N CYS A 190 4.17 1.88 -3.80
CA CYS A 190 4.40 1.88 -5.23
C CYS A 190 4.30 3.30 -5.77
N CYS A 191 5.18 3.66 -6.70
CA CYS A 191 5.21 4.96 -7.35
C CYS A 191 5.17 4.77 -8.87
N MET A 192 4.13 5.29 -9.53
CA MET A 192 3.95 5.08 -10.98
C MET A 192 5.14 5.56 -11.81
N ASN A 193 5.73 6.70 -11.43
CA ASN A 193 6.85 7.29 -12.15
C ASN A 193 8.15 7.22 -11.35
N ASN A 194 9.27 7.28 -12.07
CA ASN A 194 10.60 7.16 -11.48
C ASN A 194 10.98 8.36 -10.61
N ILE A 195 10.48 9.57 -10.91
CA ILE A 195 10.82 10.77 -10.13
C ILE A 195 10.31 10.59 -8.69
N ASP A 196 9.05 10.21 -8.55
CA ASP A 196 8.42 9.96 -7.25
C ASP A 196 9.04 8.74 -6.56
N TYR A 197 9.42 7.70 -7.30
CA TYR A 197 10.15 6.54 -6.75
C TYR A 197 11.50 6.97 -6.12
N PHE A 198 12.30 7.77 -6.82
CA PHE A 198 13.57 8.25 -6.28
C PHE A 198 13.39 9.19 -5.08
N GLU A 199 12.41 10.10 -5.13
CA GLU A 199 12.07 10.97 -4.00
C GLU A 199 11.61 10.16 -2.78
N ALA A 200 10.77 9.14 -2.99
CA ALA A 200 10.29 8.25 -1.94
C ALA A 200 11.45 7.44 -1.30
N LYS A 201 12.42 6.96 -2.10
CA LYS A 201 13.62 6.27 -1.57
C LYS A 201 14.43 7.16 -0.63
N LYS A 202 14.63 8.43 -1.00
CA LYS A 202 15.30 9.43 -0.16
C LYS A 202 14.49 9.69 1.11
N LYS A 203 13.21 10.06 0.95
CA LYS A 203 12.32 10.42 2.08
C LYS A 203 12.07 9.27 3.04
N ARG A 204 12.09 8.00 2.60
CA ARG A 204 12.01 6.83 3.49
C ARG A 204 13.18 6.73 4.47
N TRP A 205 14.33 7.33 4.13
CA TRP A 205 15.56 7.31 4.91
C TRP A 205 16.09 8.73 5.16
N PHE A 206 15.35 9.50 5.96
CA PHE A 206 15.71 10.84 6.42
C PHE A 206 15.83 11.92 5.33
N GLY A 207 15.54 11.61 4.07
CA GLY A 207 15.77 12.52 2.94
C GLY A 207 17.15 12.34 2.29
N ILE A 208 17.92 11.36 2.74
CA ILE A 208 19.30 11.14 2.28
C ILE A 208 19.31 10.40 0.94
N ASP A 209 19.99 10.96 -0.05
CA ASP A 209 20.34 10.25 -1.28
C ASP A 209 21.51 9.28 -1.04
N ARG A 210 21.17 8.07 -0.56
CA ARG A 210 22.17 7.02 -0.27
C ARG A 210 22.84 6.46 -1.53
N GLU A 211 22.25 6.63 -2.71
CA GLU A 211 22.82 6.11 -3.95
C GLU A 211 23.93 7.04 -4.46
N ASN A 212 23.73 8.35 -4.33
CA ASN A 212 24.69 9.35 -4.79
C ASN A 212 25.59 9.94 -3.69
N SER A 213 25.24 9.77 -2.41
CA SER A 213 26.07 10.20 -1.27
C SER A 213 27.34 9.35 -1.17
N LYS A 214 28.45 9.86 -1.68
CA LYS A 214 29.75 9.17 -1.61
C LYS A 214 30.32 9.23 -0.18
N PRO A 215 31.04 8.18 0.26
CA PRO A 215 31.86 8.27 1.45
C PRO A 215 32.89 9.40 1.29
N SER A 216 33.17 10.12 2.36
CA SER A 216 34.35 10.99 2.48
C SER A 216 35.63 10.15 2.49
N GLU A 217 36.77 10.83 2.39
CA GLU A 217 38.10 10.21 2.55
C GLU A 217 38.25 9.47 3.90
N LEU A 218 37.49 9.84 4.92
CA LEU A 218 37.47 9.20 6.24
C LEU A 218 36.50 8.00 6.32
N GLY A 219 35.80 7.68 5.22
CA GLY A 219 34.81 6.59 5.13
C GLY A 219 33.40 6.97 5.61
N GLU A 220 33.24 8.13 6.25
CA GLU A 220 31.92 8.64 6.66
C GLU A 220 31.18 9.27 5.48
N ARG A 221 29.88 8.98 5.32
CA ARG A 221 29.08 9.61 4.27
C ARG A 221 28.81 11.06 4.59
N VAL A 222 28.99 11.93 3.59
CA VAL A 222 28.51 13.31 3.65
C VAL A 222 27.02 13.30 3.32
N PHE A 223 26.20 13.76 4.25
CA PHE A 223 24.76 13.88 4.06
C PHE A 223 24.42 15.32 3.66
N ASP A 224 24.00 15.49 2.41
CA ASP A 224 23.37 16.71 1.94
C ASP A 224 21.86 16.45 1.87
N ILE A 225 21.10 17.06 2.79
CA ILE A 225 19.66 16.84 2.94
C ILE A 225 18.95 18.12 2.48
N ASP A 226 18.37 18.07 1.29
CA ASP A 226 17.60 19.18 0.70
C ASP A 226 16.12 19.16 1.13
N LYS A 227 15.60 17.98 1.49
CA LYS A 227 14.21 17.79 1.93
C LYS A 227 14.14 16.90 3.17
N VAL A 228 13.18 17.20 4.05
CA VAL A 228 12.88 16.36 5.21
C VAL A 228 12.36 14.99 4.75
N GLY A 229 12.90 13.94 5.36
CA GLY A 229 12.37 12.58 5.30
C GLY A 229 12.18 11.96 6.69
N TYR A 230 11.96 10.66 6.71
CA TYR A 230 11.50 9.89 7.86
C TYR A 230 12.34 8.64 8.05
N LYS A 231 12.09 7.90 9.13
CA LYS A 231 12.74 6.61 9.40
C LYS A 231 11.76 5.46 9.13
N TYR A 232 11.46 5.23 7.86
CA TYR A 232 10.39 4.30 7.46
C TYR A 232 10.85 3.02 6.78
N HIS A 233 12.14 2.84 6.48
CA HIS A 233 12.67 1.58 5.93
C HIS A 233 12.17 0.30 6.61
N MET A 234 11.91 -0.72 5.79
CA MET A 234 11.82 -2.10 6.23
C MET A 234 13.21 -2.66 6.56
N ASN A 235 13.30 -3.53 7.55
CA ASN A 235 14.54 -4.23 7.90
C ASN A 235 14.65 -5.60 7.19
N ASP A 236 15.85 -6.18 7.12
CA ASP A 236 16.07 -7.45 6.41
C ASP A 236 15.40 -8.65 7.09
N VAL A 237 15.08 -8.56 8.39
CA VAL A 237 14.34 -9.61 9.11
C VAL A 237 12.90 -9.71 8.60
N SER A 238 12.18 -8.59 8.55
CA SER A 238 10.83 -8.49 8.00
C SER A 238 10.82 -8.82 6.50
N ALA A 239 11.80 -8.35 5.74
CA ALA A 239 11.90 -8.65 4.32
C ALA A 239 12.15 -10.14 4.04
N ALA A 240 12.97 -10.82 4.85
CA ALA A 240 13.18 -12.26 4.75
C ALA A 240 11.89 -13.06 4.99
N MET A 241 11.09 -12.63 5.96
CA MET A 241 9.77 -13.22 6.19
C MET A 241 8.86 -13.02 4.98
N GLY A 242 8.83 -11.80 4.42
CA GLY A 242 8.05 -11.46 3.22
C GLY A 242 8.42 -12.32 2.03
N LEU A 243 9.72 -12.44 1.71
CA LEU A 243 10.24 -13.29 0.63
C LEU A 243 9.87 -14.76 0.81
N GLY A 244 9.95 -15.26 2.05
CA GLY A 244 9.57 -16.64 2.34
C GLY A 244 8.07 -16.89 2.18
N ASN A 245 7.24 -15.94 2.60
CA ASN A 245 5.78 -16.03 2.48
C ASN A 245 5.29 -15.82 1.04
N LEU A 246 5.98 -14.99 0.25
CA LEU A 246 5.59 -14.65 -1.12
C LEU A 246 5.55 -15.88 -2.04
N GLN A 247 6.42 -16.88 -1.82
CA GLN A 247 6.44 -18.12 -2.62
C GLN A 247 5.09 -18.86 -2.66
N ASN A 248 4.31 -18.80 -1.58
CA ASN A 248 3.02 -19.48 -1.50
C ASN A 248 1.83 -18.52 -1.72
N PHE A 249 2.10 -17.23 -1.96
CA PHE A 249 1.10 -16.19 -1.95
C PHE A 249 -0.07 -16.47 -2.89
N SER A 250 0.20 -16.80 -4.16
CA SER A 250 -0.85 -17.08 -5.15
C SER A 250 -1.77 -18.23 -4.74
N SER A 251 -1.21 -19.29 -4.14
CA SER A 251 -2.00 -20.43 -3.65
C SER A 251 -2.85 -20.08 -2.44
N GLN A 252 -2.33 -19.23 -1.55
CA GLN A 252 -3.06 -18.74 -0.37
C GLN A 252 -4.21 -17.82 -0.80
N LEU A 253 -3.96 -16.90 -1.73
CA LEU A 253 -4.98 -16.00 -2.26
C LEU A 253 -6.09 -16.78 -2.99
N PHE A 254 -5.71 -17.78 -3.79
CA PHE A 254 -6.68 -18.66 -4.43
C PHE A 254 -7.55 -19.41 -3.42
N ARG A 255 -6.96 -19.91 -2.32
CA ARG A 255 -7.72 -20.56 -1.24
C ARG A 255 -8.71 -19.59 -0.58
N ILE A 256 -8.31 -18.34 -0.37
CA ILE A 256 -9.19 -17.30 0.20
C ILE A 256 -10.37 -17.03 -0.74
N GLN A 257 -10.12 -16.91 -2.04
CA GLN A 257 -11.18 -16.75 -3.05
C GLN A 257 -12.16 -17.91 -3.02
N GLN A 258 -11.68 -19.16 -2.99
CA GLN A 258 -12.57 -20.34 -2.87
C GLN A 258 -13.44 -20.32 -1.61
N ILE A 259 -12.92 -19.81 -0.48
CA ILE A 259 -13.70 -19.68 0.75
C ILE A 259 -14.76 -18.59 0.59
N ALA A 260 -14.40 -17.45 0.00
CA ALA A 260 -15.33 -16.37 -0.27
C ALA A 260 -16.46 -16.84 -1.19
N ASP A 261 -16.16 -17.61 -2.23
CA ASP A 261 -17.16 -18.18 -3.15
C ASP A 261 -18.14 -19.11 -2.43
N ILE A 262 -17.65 -19.94 -1.49
CA ILE A 262 -18.52 -20.77 -0.65
C ILE A 262 -19.45 -19.88 0.19
N TYR A 263 -18.93 -18.87 0.88
CA TYR A 263 -19.77 -17.96 1.67
C TYR A 263 -20.80 -17.25 0.81
N ARG A 264 -20.44 -16.80 -0.39
CA ARG A 264 -21.40 -16.15 -1.28
C ARG A 264 -22.51 -17.11 -1.71
N ALA A 265 -22.17 -18.33 -2.13
CA ALA A 265 -23.16 -19.32 -2.55
C ALA A 265 -24.08 -19.75 -1.41
N GLU A 266 -23.55 -19.96 -0.20
CA GLU A 266 -24.34 -20.45 0.94
C GLU A 266 -25.17 -19.35 1.62
N LEU A 267 -24.86 -18.06 1.37
CA LEU A 267 -25.54 -16.92 1.99
C LEU A 267 -26.44 -16.12 1.02
N GLU A 268 -26.47 -16.44 -0.28
CA GLU A 268 -27.20 -15.63 -1.27
C GLU A 268 -28.71 -15.56 -1.04
N ASP A 269 -29.31 -16.64 -0.55
CA ASP A 269 -30.75 -16.77 -0.31
C ASP A 269 -31.15 -16.67 1.16
N VAL A 270 -30.25 -16.19 2.04
CA VAL A 270 -30.55 -16.05 3.47
C VAL A 270 -31.34 -14.78 3.73
N ASP A 271 -32.58 -14.94 4.20
CA ASP A 271 -33.48 -13.84 4.53
C ASP A 271 -32.82 -12.79 5.45
N GLY A 272 -32.88 -11.52 5.02
CA GLY A 272 -32.34 -10.38 5.76
C GLY A 272 -30.84 -10.13 5.57
N LEU A 273 -30.15 -10.94 4.76
CA LEU A 273 -28.77 -10.67 4.34
C LEU A 273 -28.75 -10.10 2.92
N GLN A 274 -27.90 -9.10 2.70
CA GLN A 274 -27.58 -8.57 1.38
C GLN A 274 -26.09 -8.75 1.14
N LEU A 275 -25.74 -9.45 0.06
CA LEU A 275 -24.36 -9.59 -0.37
C LEU A 275 -23.90 -8.31 -1.09
N LEU A 276 -22.61 -7.99 -0.95
CA LEU A 276 -21.97 -6.92 -1.72
C LEU A 276 -21.85 -7.31 -3.19
N ASP A 277 -21.97 -6.34 -4.08
CA ASP A 277 -21.88 -6.52 -5.53
C ASP A 277 -20.43 -6.58 -6.01
N TYR A 278 -20.10 -7.63 -6.77
CA TYR A 278 -18.78 -7.85 -7.35
C TYR A 278 -18.88 -7.85 -8.89
N LYS A 279 -18.27 -6.82 -9.49
CA LYS A 279 -18.16 -6.62 -10.93
C LYS A 279 -17.11 -7.59 -11.50
N LYS A 280 -17.33 -8.03 -12.74
CA LYS A 280 -16.48 -9.02 -13.42
C LYS A 280 -15.14 -8.48 -13.91
N ASP A 281 -15.01 -7.15 -13.95
CA ASP A 281 -13.83 -6.43 -14.42
C ASP A 281 -12.70 -6.38 -13.38
N ARG A 282 -12.93 -6.88 -12.16
CA ARG A 282 -11.95 -6.90 -11.08
C ARG A 282 -12.00 -8.20 -10.28
N LYS A 283 -10.88 -8.53 -9.65
CA LYS A 283 -10.68 -9.79 -8.90
C LYS A 283 -9.77 -9.59 -7.71
#